data_AF-A0A3D3HMA9-F1
#
_entry.id   AF-A0A3D3HMA9-F1
#
_cell.length_a   1.000
_cell.length_b   1.000
_cell.length_c   1.000
_cell.angle_alpha   90.00
_cell.angle_beta   90.00
_cell.angle_gamma   90.00
#
_symmetry.space_group_name_H-M   'P 1'
#
loop_
_entity.id
_entity.type
_entity.pdbx_description
1 polymer ?
#
loop_
_entity_poly.entity_id
_entity_poly.type
_entity_poly.pdbx_seq_one_letter_code
_entity_poly.pdbx_strand_id
1 'polypeptide(L)'
;MNNITYDNQVIVIFTAGWRYLAGLSCLAFIFQFMLYISGFSGEYQMAAGIVFFLCAHYFIFRLWLDHHLFRHLAKTEENSAFDDTLTTLFPGRAQHTSYAQRLTGTKRLFQQGALCMVIQWGVAVITLMN
;
A
#
# COMPACT_ATOMS: atom_id res chain seq x y z
N MET A 1 8.70 26.12 15.51
CA MET A 1 7.49 25.96 14.68
C MET A 1 7.75 25.40 13.27
N ASN A 2 8.98 25.02 12.90
CA ASN A 2 9.27 24.49 11.54
C ASN A 2 9.25 22.95 11.44
N ASN A 3 9.24 22.24 12.56
CA ASN A 3 9.52 20.79 12.60
C ASN A 3 8.33 19.97 12.06
N ILE A 4 7.10 20.42 12.33
CA ILE A 4 5.85 19.75 11.94
C ILE A 4 5.71 19.72 10.41
N THR A 5 6.16 20.78 9.72
CA THR A 5 6.06 20.89 8.26
C THR A 5 7.02 19.94 7.54
N TYR A 6 8.24 19.76 8.07
CA TYR A 6 9.20 18.80 7.52
C TYR A 6 8.78 17.35 7.75
N ASP A 7 8.26 17.03 8.94
CA ASP A 7 7.76 15.68 9.24
C ASP A 7 6.61 15.30 8.29
N ASN A 8 5.67 16.22 8.05
CA ASN A 8 4.55 16.00 7.13
C ASN A 8 5.01 15.77 5.68
N GLN A 9 6.04 16.50 5.22
CA GLN A 9 6.59 16.32 3.86
C GLN A 9 7.31 14.99 3.69
N VAL A 10 8.12 14.57 4.67
CA VAL A 10 8.82 13.27 4.64
C VAL A 10 7.82 12.12 4.58
N ILE A 11 6.69 12.24 5.26
CA ILE A 11 5.61 11.24 5.27
C ILE A 11 4.94 11.12 3.91
N VAL A 12 4.67 12.25 3.24
CA VAL A 12 4.11 12.27 1.87
C VAL A 12 5.09 11.61 0.90
N ILE A 13 6.39 11.89 1.01
CA ILE A 13 7.42 11.26 0.18
C ILE A 13 7.50 9.75 0.46
N PHE A 14 7.49 9.34 1.72
CA PHE A 14 7.52 7.92 2.11
C PHE A 14 6.30 7.16 1.58
N THR A 15 5.11 7.75 1.69
CA THR A 15 3.89 7.12 1.16
C THR A 15 3.89 7.04 -0.36
N ALA A 16 4.53 7.97 -1.09
CA ALA A 16 4.69 7.89 -2.54
C ALA A 16 5.43 6.61 -3.01
N GLY A 17 6.09 5.90 -2.08
CA GLY A 17 6.63 4.56 -2.26
C GLY A 17 5.61 3.52 -2.76
N TRP A 18 4.31 3.77 -2.62
CA TRP A 18 3.23 2.93 -3.16
C TRP A 18 3.39 2.67 -4.67
N ARG A 19 3.92 3.63 -5.43
CA ARG A 19 4.13 3.49 -6.89
C ARG A 19 5.13 2.40 -7.24
N TYR A 20 6.21 2.31 -6.46
CA TYR A 20 7.24 1.30 -6.66
C TYR A 20 6.73 -0.08 -6.26
N LEU A 21 5.96 -0.19 -5.17
CA LEU A 21 5.30 -1.43 -4.78
C LEU A 21 4.31 -1.91 -5.86
N ALA A 22 3.52 -0.99 -6.44
CA ALA A 22 2.61 -1.27 -7.55
C ALA A 22 3.36 -1.79 -8.77
N GLY A 23 4.42 -1.08 -9.19
CA GLY A 23 5.26 -1.49 -10.32
C GLY A 23 5.87 -2.87 -10.13
N LEU A 24 6.44 -3.14 -8.95
CA LEU A 24 7.06 -4.43 -8.61
C LEU A 24 6.03 -5.57 -8.54
N SER A 25 4.84 -5.34 -7.99
CA SER A 25 3.77 -6.35 -7.94
C SER A 25 3.21 -6.65 -9.34
N CYS A 26 3.04 -5.64 -10.20
CA CYS A 26 2.68 -5.84 -11.61
C CYS A 26 3.76 -6.60 -12.37
N LEU A 27 5.03 -6.25 -12.16
CA LEU A 27 6.14 -6.93 -12.82
C LEU A 27 6.20 -8.41 -12.43
N ALA A 28 6.06 -8.73 -11.14
CA ALA A 28 5.99 -10.10 -10.65
C ALA A 28 4.82 -10.87 -11.29
N PHE A 29 3.65 -10.23 -11.43
CA PHE A 29 2.48 -10.85 -12.05
C PHE A 29 2.68 -11.12 -13.54
N ILE A 30 3.19 -10.15 -14.29
CA ILE A 30 3.51 -10.31 -15.72
C ILE A 30 4.52 -11.44 -15.90
N PHE A 31 5.56 -11.49 -15.07
CA PHE A 31 6.56 -12.54 -15.12
C PHE A 31 5.94 -13.92 -14.87
N GLN A 32 5.10 -14.06 -13.85
CA GLN A 32 4.42 -15.32 -13.55
C GLN A 32 3.43 -15.74 -14.65
N PHE A 33 2.75 -14.77 -15.26
CA PHE A 33 1.89 -15.01 -16.42
C PHE A 33 2.69 -15.50 -17.64
N MET A 34 3.89 -14.95 -17.87
CA MET A 34 4.78 -15.41 -18.94
C MET A 34 5.29 -16.83 -18.69
N LEU A 35 5.60 -17.20 -17.44
CA LEU A 35 5.96 -18.57 -17.08
C LEU A 35 4.82 -19.56 -17.31
N TYR A 36 3.58 -19.16 -17.03
CA TYR A 36 2.39 -19.96 -17.31
C TYR A 36 2.18 -20.18 -18.82
N ILE A 37 2.25 -19.14 -19.64
CA ILE A 37 2.14 -19.26 -21.11
C ILE A 37 3.27 -20.13 -21.67
N SER A 38 4.47 -20.04 -21.11
CA SER A 38 5.63 -20.81 -21.55
C SER A 38 5.58 -22.28 -21.13
N GLY A 39 4.56 -22.71 -20.38
CA GLY A 39 4.39 -24.09 -19.91
C GLY A 39 5.28 -24.49 -18.73
N PHE A 40 6.06 -23.55 -18.17
CA PHE A 40 6.90 -23.77 -16.99
C PHE A 40 6.10 -23.71 -15.67
N SER A 41 4.86 -23.20 -15.70
CA SER A 41 4.02 -23.06 -14.51
C SER A 41 2.73 -23.84 -14.62
N GLY A 42 2.38 -24.57 -13.55
CA GLY A 42 1.11 -25.27 -13.42
C GLY A 42 -0.04 -24.35 -13.02
N GLU A 43 -1.28 -24.80 -13.25
CA GLU A 43 -2.51 -24.03 -12.93
C GLU A 43 -2.58 -23.59 -11.46
N TYR A 44 -2.11 -24.44 -10.54
CA TYR A 44 -2.07 -24.13 -9.10
C TYR A 44 -1.13 -22.97 -8.75
N GLN A 45 0.04 -22.88 -9.41
CA GLN A 45 1.00 -21.81 -9.20
C GLN A 45 0.46 -20.49 -9.77
N MET A 46 -0.22 -20.53 -10.92
CA MET A 46 -0.87 -19.36 -11.51
C MET A 46 -2.02 -18.84 -10.60
N ALA A 47 -2.86 -19.74 -10.09
CA ALA A 47 -3.93 -19.38 -9.16
C ALA A 47 -3.38 -18.72 -7.88
N ALA A 48 -2.30 -19.26 -7.30
CA ALA A 48 -1.62 -18.66 -6.16
C ALA A 48 -1.08 -17.25 -6.50
N GLY A 49 -0.44 -17.09 -7.67
CA GLY A 49 0.06 -15.80 -8.14
C GLY A 49 -1.02 -14.72 -8.25
N ILE A 50 -2.21 -15.08 -8.77
CA ILE A 50 -3.38 -14.18 -8.85
C ILE A 50 -3.83 -13.76 -7.45
N VAL A 51 -3.97 -14.70 -6.51
CA VAL A 51 -4.41 -14.40 -5.14
C VAL A 51 -3.43 -13.46 -4.44
N PHE A 52 -2.13 -13.71 -4.53
CA PHE A 52 -1.11 -12.84 -3.94
C PHE A 52 -1.05 -11.47 -4.60
N PHE A 53 -1.23 -11.40 -5.92
CA PHE A 53 -1.32 -10.14 -6.65
C PHE A 53 -2.50 -9.29 -6.17
N LEU A 54 -3.68 -9.88 -6.03
CA LEU A 54 -4.89 -9.19 -5.53
C LEU A 54 -4.69 -8.70 -4.09
N CYS A 55 -4.11 -9.55 -3.22
CA CYS A 55 -3.78 -9.17 -1.85
C CYS A 55 -2.79 -7.99 -1.80
N ALA A 56 -1.71 -8.04 -2.59
CA ALA A 56 -0.74 -6.96 -2.68
C ALA A 56 -1.39 -5.66 -3.19
N HIS A 57 -2.22 -5.75 -4.25
CA HIS A 57 -2.93 -4.62 -4.81
C HIS A 57 -3.95 -4.00 -3.84
N TYR A 58 -4.61 -4.79 -3.01
CA TYR A 58 -5.46 -4.26 -1.94
C TYR A 58 -4.69 -3.35 -0.98
N PHE A 59 -3.52 -3.80 -0.51
CA PHE A 59 -2.68 -2.99 0.39
C PHE A 59 -2.12 -1.75 -0.31
N ILE A 60 -1.71 -1.88 -1.58
CA ILE A 60 -1.19 -0.77 -2.39
C ILE A 60 -2.28 0.28 -2.64
N PHE A 61 -3.50 -0.14 -2.96
CA PHE A 61 -4.63 0.76 -3.14
C PHE A 61 -4.98 1.51 -1.85
N ARG A 62 -4.93 0.81 -0.71
CA ARG A 62 -5.16 1.43 0.59
C ARG A 62 -4.07 2.45 0.94
N LEU A 63 -2.81 2.13 0.63
CA LEU A 63 -1.68 3.04 0.78
C LEU A 63 -1.78 4.26 -0.15
N TRP A 64 -2.30 4.09 -1.36
CA TRP A 64 -2.58 5.19 -2.29
C TRP A 64 -3.63 6.15 -1.74
N LEU A 65 -4.72 5.60 -1.19
CA LEU A 65 -5.78 6.40 -0.57
C LEU A 65 -5.24 7.19 0.62
N ASP A 66 -4.47 6.54 1.49
CA ASP A 66 -3.82 7.18 2.63
C ASP A 66 -2.85 8.30 2.18
N HIS A 67 -2.04 8.06 1.15
CA HIS A 67 -1.16 9.08 0.56
C HIS A 67 -1.93 10.31 0.07
N HIS A 68 -3.03 10.09 -0.66
CA HIS A 68 -3.86 11.19 -1.17
C HIS A 68 -4.52 11.97 -0.03
N LEU A 69 -4.97 11.27 1.01
CA LEU A 69 -5.54 11.86 2.21
C LEU A 69 -4.51 12.76 2.90
N PHE A 70 -3.33 12.25 3.22
CA PHE A 70 -2.27 13.02 3.87
C PHE A 70 -1.81 14.22 3.03
N ARG A 71 -1.75 14.07 1.70
CA ARG A 71 -1.42 15.18 0.80
C ARG A 71 -2.47 16.29 0.84
N HIS A 72 -3.75 15.95 1.04
CA HIS A 72 -4.81 16.94 1.23
C HIS A 72 -4.75 17.59 2.60
N LEU A 73 -4.60 16.81 3.68
CA LEU A 73 -4.49 17.35 5.04
C LEU A 73 -3.25 18.24 5.21
N ALA A 74 -2.12 17.90 4.57
CA ALA A 74 -0.91 18.72 4.63
C ALA A 74 -1.05 20.09 3.94
N LYS A 75 -2.09 20.28 3.11
CA LYS A 75 -2.37 21.56 2.42
C LYS A 75 -3.37 22.44 3.17
N THR A 76 -4.10 21.90 4.14
CA THR A 76 -5.18 22.62 4.83
C THR A 76 -4.74 22.85 6.28
N GLU A 77 -4.58 24.11 6.68
CA GLU A 77 -4.23 24.46 8.08
C GLU A 77 -5.35 24.10 9.09
N GLU A 78 -6.58 23.92 8.62
CA GLU A 78 -7.75 23.53 9.42
C GLU A 78 -7.92 22.00 9.50
N ASN A 79 -7.09 21.33 10.30
CA ASN A 79 -7.27 19.91 10.63
C ASN A 79 -8.57 19.62 11.41
N SER A 80 -9.16 20.63 12.08
CA SER A 80 -10.36 20.48 12.91
C SER A 80 -11.63 20.25 12.09
N ALA A 81 -11.83 20.98 11.00
CA ALA A 81 -12.99 20.84 10.13
C ALA A 81 -13.05 19.45 9.44
N PHE A 82 -11.88 18.89 9.14
CA PHE A 82 -11.74 17.54 8.57
C PHE A 82 -12.06 16.44 9.60
N ASP A 83 -11.57 16.58 10.83
CA ASP A 83 -11.90 15.64 11.90
C ASP A 83 -13.39 15.69 12.26
N ASP A 84 -14.02 16.87 12.21
CA ASP A 84 -15.47 17.05 12.41
C ASP A 84 -16.31 16.44 11.28
N THR A 85 -15.83 16.48 10.02
CA THR A 85 -16.51 15.78 8.92
C THR A 85 -16.35 14.26 9.01
N LEU A 86 -15.21 13.78 9.51
CA LEU A 86 -14.99 12.35 9.74
C LEU A 86 -15.85 11.80 10.88
N THR A 87 -16.03 12.55 11.96
CA THR A 87 -16.94 12.16 13.06
C THR A 87 -18.39 12.14 12.62
N THR A 88 -18.80 13.03 11.71
CA THR A 88 -20.16 12.99 11.12
C THR A 88 -20.35 11.82 10.14
N LEU A 89 -19.36 11.51 9.30
CA LEU A 89 -19.44 10.42 8.33
C LEU A 89 -19.31 9.03 8.98
N PHE A 90 -18.50 8.90 10.02
CA PHE A 90 -18.23 7.64 10.70
C PHE A 90 -18.41 7.76 12.22
N PRO A 91 -19.67 7.90 12.70
CA PRO A 91 -19.96 8.02 14.12
C PRO A 91 -19.42 6.79 14.88
N GLY A 92 -18.62 7.04 15.93
CA GLY A 92 -18.04 6.01 16.79
C GLY A 92 -16.70 5.40 16.31
N ARG A 93 -16.20 5.74 15.12
CA ARG A 93 -14.86 5.33 14.65
C ARG A 93 -13.84 6.47 14.56
N ALA A 94 -14.32 7.71 14.50
CA ALA A 94 -13.45 8.88 14.45
C ALA A 94 -13.02 9.26 15.88
N GLN A 95 -11.93 8.66 16.36
CA GLN A 95 -11.16 9.25 17.45
C GLN A 95 -10.26 10.34 16.87
N HIS A 96 -10.08 11.46 17.59
CA HIS A 96 -9.03 12.43 17.31
C HIS A 96 -7.68 11.71 17.36
N THR A 97 -7.25 11.26 16.19
CA THR A 97 -6.07 10.42 16.04
C THR A 97 -4.94 11.34 15.65
N SER A 98 -3.94 11.45 16.52
CA SER A 98 -2.74 12.26 16.25
C SER A 98 -2.13 11.88 14.90
N TYR A 99 -1.59 12.86 14.18
CA TYR A 99 -0.92 12.65 12.89
C TYR A 99 0.16 11.54 12.96
N ALA A 100 0.84 11.42 14.10
CA ALA A 100 1.83 10.37 14.37
C ALA A 100 1.23 8.95 14.48
N GLN A 101 0.01 8.82 15.00
CA GLN A 101 -0.70 7.54 15.06
C GLN A 101 -1.16 7.09 13.66
N ARG A 102 -1.66 8.03 12.84
CA ARG A 102 -2.03 7.77 11.43
C ARG A 102 -0.82 7.32 10.61
N LEU A 103 0.37 7.88 10.89
CA LEU A 103 1.63 7.46 10.28
C LEU A 103 2.03 6.02 10.62
N THR A 104 1.94 5.64 11.90
CA THR A 104 2.31 4.29 12.35
C THR A 104 1.43 3.23 11.69
N GLY A 105 0.14 3.50 11.54
CA GLY A 105 -0.77 2.64 10.78
C GLY A 105 -0.33 2.49 9.32
N THR A 106 -0.02 3.60 8.66
CA THR A 106 0.43 3.62 7.26
C THR A 106 1.75 2.86 7.05
N LYS A 107 2.71 2.99 7.98
CA LYS A 107 3.96 2.21 7.95
C LYS A 107 3.70 0.71 8.04
N ARG A 108 2.76 0.28 8.89
CA ARG A 108 2.39 -1.12 9.03
C ARG A 108 1.74 -1.66 7.75
N LEU A 109 0.89 -0.87 7.10
CA LEU A 109 0.32 -1.22 5.79
C LEU A 109 1.39 -1.33 4.71
N PHE A 110 2.36 -0.41 4.68
CA PHE A 110 3.49 -0.47 3.75
C PHE A 110 4.29 -1.77 3.94
N GLN A 111 4.60 -2.14 5.18
CA GLN A 111 5.29 -3.39 5.49
C GLN A 111 4.49 -4.62 5.08
N GLN A 112 3.16 -4.63 5.29
CA GLN A 112 2.29 -5.72 4.85
C GLN A 112 2.25 -5.85 3.32
N GLY A 113 2.09 -4.73 2.61
CA GLY A 113 2.13 -4.72 1.14
C GLY A 113 3.48 -5.16 0.58
N ALA A 114 4.58 -4.70 1.19
CA ALA A 114 5.93 -5.12 0.83
C ALA A 114 6.14 -6.62 1.07
N LEU A 115 5.67 -7.16 2.20
CA LEU A 115 5.75 -8.58 2.50
C LEU A 115 4.95 -9.43 1.52
N CYS A 116 3.72 -9.03 1.17
CA CYS A 116 2.93 -9.70 0.13
C CYS A 116 3.65 -9.69 -1.23
N MET A 117 4.27 -8.56 -1.60
CA MET A 117 5.02 -8.45 -2.85
C MET A 117 6.28 -9.34 -2.85
N VAL A 118 7.01 -9.43 -1.73
CA VAL A 118 8.16 -10.35 -1.58
C VAL A 118 7.72 -11.80 -1.70
N ILE A 119 6.59 -12.18 -1.08
CA ILE A 119 6.02 -13.52 -1.21
C ILE A 119 5.64 -13.81 -2.67
N GLN A 120 5.02 -12.85 -3.35
CA GLN A 120 4.66 -12.97 -4.77
C GLN A 120 5.90 -13.25 -5.64
N TRP A 121 7.00 -12.53 -5.41
CA TRP A 121 8.28 -12.82 -6.06
C TRP A 121 8.87 -14.18 -5.68
N GLY A 122 8.74 -14.60 -4.42
CA GLY A 122 9.17 -15.92 -3.96
C GLY A 122 8.47 -17.05 -4.73
N VAL A 123 7.15 -16.94 -4.94
CA VAL A 123 6.39 -17.91 -5.74
C VAL A 123 6.88 -17.94 -7.19
N ALA A 124 7.13 -16.79 -7.79
CA ALA A 124 7.65 -16.71 -9.15
C ALA A 124 9.04 -17.37 -9.31
N VAL A 125 9.95 -17.18 -8.35
CA VAL A 125 11.28 -17.81 -8.36
C VAL A 125 11.18 -19.31 -8.14
N ILE A 126 10.36 -19.77 -7.19
CA ILE A 126 10.13 -21.21 -6.96
C ILE A 126 9.57 -21.87 -8.22
N THR A 127 8.66 -21.19 -8.93
CA THR A 127 8.10 -21.68 -10.19
C THR A 127 9.18 -21.87 -11.26
N LEU A 128 10.19 -20.99 -11.31
CA LEU A 128 11.29 -21.09 -12.26
C LEU A 128 12.28 -22.22 -11.95
N MET A 129 12.37 -22.64 -10.69
CA MET A 129 13.25 -23.73 -10.25
C MET A 129 12.63 -25.13 -10.42
N ASN A 130 11.34 -25.20 -10.76
CA ASN A 130 10.57 -26.43 -10.87
C ASN A 130 10.41 -26.83 -12.34
#